data_AF-A0A3N6HGU7-F1
#
_entry.id   AF-A0A3N6HGU7-F1
#
_cell.length_a   1.000
_cell.length_b   1.000
_cell.length_c   1.000
_cell.angle_alpha   90.00
_cell.angle_beta   90.00
_cell.angle_gamma   90.00
#
_symmetry.space_group_name_H-M   'P 1'
#
loop_
_entity.id
_entity.type
_entity.pdbx_description
1 polymer ?
#
loop_
_entity_poly.entity_id
_entity_poly.type
_entity_poly.pdbx_seq_one_letter_code
_entity_poly.pdbx_strand_id
1 'polypeptide(L)'
;MTYIDWHRKRCFVEPTGGGGKAKWSGLGFERAIAFELMRATREVLLGADPDVALSRRAVTALAEARDHFVDVVRPGGTLITRTSSGQVRWWTWAGHRANAMLAATLGMVAAPAQRVNDCWIRLPEDVDRRHWKQTVADMQDQLCLPDVDQRAVKGLKFGGTLPPRLAQATLATRFADLEGARAVLKESVRFVGLTSS
;
A
#
# COMPACT_ATOMS: atom_id res chain seq x y z
N MET A 1 -26.35 25.56 -6.17
CA MET A 1 -26.04 26.42 -4.98
C MET A 1 -26.77 27.72 -5.22
N THR A 2 -27.79 27.97 -4.40
CA THR A 2 -28.82 28.96 -4.78
C THR A 2 -28.68 30.24 -3.96
N TYR A 3 -28.18 30.15 -2.72
CA TYR A 3 -27.97 31.33 -1.86
C TYR A 3 -27.02 31.03 -0.67
N ILE A 4 -26.23 32.02 -0.25
CA ILE A 4 -25.44 31.98 1.00
C ILE A 4 -25.87 33.13 1.90
N ASP A 5 -26.35 32.82 3.10
CA ASP A 5 -26.54 33.77 4.20
C ASP A 5 -25.23 33.87 4.99
N TRP A 6 -24.44 34.90 4.71
CA TRP A 6 -23.16 35.14 5.36
C TRP A 6 -23.30 35.55 6.83
N HIS A 7 -24.38 36.23 7.20
CA HIS A 7 -24.62 36.69 8.56
C HIS A 7 -24.89 35.51 9.50
N ARG A 8 -25.55 34.46 8.98
CA ARG A 8 -25.80 33.21 9.72
C ARG A 8 -24.84 32.08 9.39
N LYS A 9 -23.85 32.30 8.52
CA LYS A 9 -22.90 31.30 8.00
C LYS A 9 -23.60 30.04 7.46
N ARG A 10 -24.69 30.22 6.70
CA ARG A 10 -25.49 29.12 6.13
C ARG A 10 -25.50 29.16 4.61
N CYS A 11 -25.33 27.98 3.98
CA CYS A 11 -25.44 27.82 2.54
C CYS A 11 -26.67 26.96 2.22
N PHE A 12 -27.50 27.43 1.28
CA PHE A 12 -28.70 26.73 0.83
C PHE A 12 -28.46 26.13 -0.56
N VAL A 13 -28.79 24.84 -0.68
CA VAL A 13 -28.64 24.06 -1.91
C VAL A 13 -29.96 23.38 -2.25
N GLU A 14 -30.34 23.39 -3.52
CA GLU A 14 -31.47 22.62 -4.02
C GLU A 14 -31.02 21.20 -4.42
N PRO A 15 -31.78 20.16 -4.08
CA PRO A 15 -31.52 18.80 -4.55
C PRO A 15 -31.69 18.75 -6.08
N THR A 16 -30.70 18.24 -6.80
CA THR A 16 -30.87 17.91 -8.23
C THR A 16 -31.49 16.52 -8.36
N GLY A 17 -32.37 16.32 -9.34
CA GLY A 17 -33.12 15.06 -9.54
C GLY A 17 -32.25 13.83 -9.87
N GLY A 18 -30.96 14.01 -10.12
CA GLY A 18 -29.99 12.92 -10.27
C GLY A 18 -29.34 12.59 -8.94
N GLY A 19 -29.52 11.37 -8.44
CA GLY A 19 -28.85 10.84 -7.25
C GLY A 19 -27.33 10.74 -7.43
N GLY A 20 -26.63 11.86 -7.39
CA GLY A 20 -25.19 11.91 -7.38
C GLY A 20 -24.66 11.50 -6.01
N LYS A 21 -24.05 10.31 -5.91
CA LYS A 21 -23.24 9.97 -4.73
C LYS A 21 -22.14 11.03 -4.61
N ALA A 22 -22.13 11.78 -3.52
CA ALA A 22 -21.04 12.68 -3.18
C ALA A 22 -19.75 11.85 -3.07
N LYS A 23 -18.97 11.81 -4.15
CA LYS A 23 -17.63 11.24 -4.16
C LYS A 23 -16.69 12.32 -3.68
N TRP A 24 -16.24 12.18 -2.44
CA TRP A 24 -15.08 12.91 -1.94
C TRP A 24 -13.84 12.27 -2.58
N SER A 25 -13.57 12.61 -3.83
CA SER A 25 -12.25 12.38 -4.41
C SER A 25 -11.32 13.40 -3.76
N GLY A 26 -10.75 13.03 -2.60
CA GLY A 26 -9.49 13.64 -2.19
C GLY A 26 -8.53 13.57 -3.38
N LEU A 27 -7.81 14.66 -3.65
CA LEU A 27 -6.87 14.75 -4.76
C LEU A 27 -6.01 13.47 -4.85
N GLY A 28 -6.26 12.68 -5.90
CA GLY A 28 -5.23 12.02 -6.70
C GLY A 28 -4.29 11.04 -6.02
N PHE A 29 -4.64 10.44 -4.89
CA PHE A 29 -3.93 9.27 -4.38
C PHE A 29 -4.99 8.26 -3.98
N GLU A 30 -4.88 7.06 -4.55
CA GLU A 30 -5.51 5.87 -3.97
C GLU A 30 -5.26 5.90 -2.46
N ARG A 31 -6.22 5.41 -1.66
CA ARG A 31 -6.09 5.35 -0.19
C ARG A 31 -4.92 4.44 0.19
N ALA A 32 -3.71 4.98 0.05
CA ALA A 32 -2.45 4.38 0.37
C ALA A 32 -2.41 4.25 1.88
N ILE A 33 -2.43 3.02 2.36
CA ILE A 33 -2.30 2.72 3.78
C ILE A 33 -0.84 2.94 4.17
N ALA A 34 -0.61 3.68 5.25
CA ALA A 34 0.70 3.91 5.81
C ALA A 34 1.25 2.63 6.48
N PHE A 35 2.58 2.56 6.62
CA PHE A 35 3.27 1.42 7.22
C PHE A 35 2.67 0.99 8.56
N GLU A 36 2.56 1.91 9.52
CA GLU A 36 2.06 1.61 10.87
C GLU A 36 0.66 1.00 10.87
N LEU A 37 -0.25 1.52 10.05
CA LEU A 37 -1.61 0.98 9.97
C LEU A 37 -1.63 -0.41 9.35
N MET A 38 -0.75 -0.68 8.37
CA MET A 38 -0.63 -2.00 7.79
C MET A 38 0.00 -3.01 8.78
N ARG A 39 0.98 -2.57 9.59
CA ARG A 39 1.56 -3.37 10.66
C ARG A 39 0.53 -3.71 11.74
N ALA A 40 -0.24 -2.73 12.20
CA ALA A 40 -1.34 -2.97 13.13
C ALA A 40 -2.38 -3.95 12.56
N THR A 41 -2.70 -3.82 11.26
CA THR A 41 -3.59 -4.78 10.57
C THR A 41 -3.02 -6.19 10.63
N ARG A 42 -1.72 -6.35 10.29
CA ARG A 42 -1.03 -7.64 10.38
C ARG A 42 -1.03 -8.22 11.79
N GLU A 43 -0.83 -7.40 12.82
CA GLU A 43 -0.87 -7.84 14.22
C GLU A 43 -2.26 -8.37 14.61
N VAL A 44 -3.32 -7.69 14.17
CA VAL A 44 -4.70 -8.14 14.40
C VAL A 44 -4.97 -9.47 13.67
N LEU A 45 -4.49 -9.62 12.43
CA LEU A 45 -4.57 -10.86 11.68
C LEU A 45 -3.76 -12.00 12.32
N LEU A 46 -2.69 -11.67 13.05
CA LEU A 46 -1.91 -12.61 13.85
C LEU A 46 -2.56 -12.98 15.19
N GLY A 47 -3.71 -12.38 15.52
CA GLY A 47 -4.50 -12.73 16.70
C GLY A 47 -4.50 -11.66 17.80
N ALA A 48 -3.85 -10.51 17.61
CA ALA A 48 -4.02 -9.39 18.54
C ALA A 48 -5.46 -8.87 18.49
N ASP A 49 -6.10 -8.69 19.64
CA ASP A 49 -7.41 -8.06 19.72
C ASP A 49 -7.25 -6.55 19.93
N PRO A 50 -7.98 -5.70 19.17
CA PRO A 50 -7.99 -4.26 19.39
C PRO A 50 -8.46 -3.89 20.80
N ASP A 51 -7.81 -2.89 21.42
CA ASP A 51 -8.17 -2.37 22.75
C ASP A 51 -9.40 -1.44 22.70
N VAL A 52 -10.51 -1.98 22.20
CA VAL A 52 -11.81 -1.29 22.12
C VAL A 52 -12.95 -2.30 22.29
N ALA A 53 -14.11 -1.83 22.76
CA ALA A 53 -15.30 -2.67 22.81
C ALA A 53 -15.75 -3.07 21.40
N LEU A 54 -15.71 -4.37 21.11
CA LEU A 54 -16.13 -4.92 19.81
C LEU A 54 -17.57 -5.38 19.86
N SER A 55 -18.35 -4.94 18.86
CA SER A 55 -19.67 -5.52 18.60
C SER A 55 -19.54 -6.98 18.13
N ARG A 56 -20.59 -7.79 18.32
CA ARG A 56 -20.62 -9.19 17.85
C ARG A 56 -20.28 -9.33 16.36
N ARG A 57 -20.82 -8.46 15.50
CA ARG A 57 -20.51 -8.46 14.05
C ARG A 57 -19.04 -8.16 13.75
N ALA A 58 -18.39 -7.32 14.56
CA ALA A 58 -16.97 -7.00 14.38
C ALA A 58 -16.08 -8.19 14.76
N VAL A 59 -16.43 -8.89 15.86
CA VAL A 59 -15.75 -10.13 16.26
C VAL A 59 -15.85 -11.19 15.17
N THR A 60 -17.04 -11.40 14.60
CA THR A 60 -17.24 -12.34 13.48
C THR A 60 -16.40 -11.95 12.26
N ALA A 61 -16.42 -10.68 11.85
CA ALA A 61 -15.64 -10.21 10.71
C ALA A 61 -14.12 -10.35 10.92
N LEU A 62 -13.63 -10.15 12.15
CA LEU A 62 -12.22 -10.36 12.49
C LEU A 62 -11.83 -11.83 12.42
N ALA A 63 -12.69 -12.73 12.90
CA ALA A 63 -12.47 -14.17 12.80
C ALA A 63 -12.40 -14.62 11.33
N GLU A 64 -13.34 -14.18 10.50
CA GLU A 64 -13.34 -14.45 9.05
C GLU A 64 -12.09 -13.90 8.36
N ALA A 65 -11.65 -12.68 8.72
CA ALA A 65 -10.44 -12.09 8.17
C ALA A 65 -9.17 -12.87 8.58
N ARG A 66 -9.08 -13.28 9.85
CA ARG A 66 -7.96 -14.09 10.35
C ARG A 66 -7.85 -15.43 9.61
N ASP A 67 -8.98 -16.10 9.41
CA ASP A 67 -9.06 -17.34 8.64
C ASP A 67 -8.64 -17.12 7.18
N HIS A 68 -9.20 -16.09 6.53
CA HIS A 68 -8.91 -15.77 5.13
C HIS A 68 -7.42 -15.47 4.86
N PHE A 69 -6.73 -14.83 5.80
CA PHE A 69 -5.34 -14.40 5.62
C PHE A 69 -4.31 -15.32 6.29
N VAL A 70 -4.72 -16.44 6.90
CA VAL A 70 -3.84 -17.32 7.69
C VAL A 70 -2.63 -17.82 6.91
N ASP A 71 -2.78 -18.09 5.60
CA ASP A 71 -1.72 -18.62 4.75
C ASP A 71 -0.70 -17.56 4.28
N VAL A 72 -1.02 -16.28 4.48
CA VAL A 72 -0.25 -15.15 3.95
C VAL A 72 0.24 -14.20 5.04
N VAL A 73 0.05 -14.57 6.30
CA VAL A 73 0.54 -13.87 7.48
C VAL A 73 1.34 -14.83 8.36
N ARG A 74 2.44 -14.35 8.95
CA ARG A 74 3.32 -15.18 9.80
C ARG A 74 3.92 -14.36 10.94
N PRO A 75 4.02 -14.93 12.16
CA PRO A 75 4.81 -14.33 13.24
C PRO A 75 6.30 -14.28 12.86
N GLY A 76 6.98 -13.17 13.20
CA GLY A 76 8.45 -13.07 13.09
C GLY A 76 9.01 -12.88 11.67
N GLY A 77 8.17 -12.63 10.66
CA GLY A 77 8.66 -12.26 9.34
C GLY A 77 7.60 -12.14 8.25
N THR A 78 8.07 -12.01 7.01
CA THR A 78 7.25 -11.91 5.80
C THR A 78 7.23 -13.23 5.03
N LEU A 79 6.30 -13.34 4.08
CA LEU A 79 6.13 -14.55 3.26
C LEU A 79 6.33 -14.24 1.79
N ILE A 80 7.01 -15.15 1.09
CA ILE A 80 6.93 -15.24 -0.37
C ILE A 80 6.06 -16.44 -0.70
N THR A 81 4.89 -16.18 -1.28
CA THR A 81 3.93 -17.21 -1.67
C THR A 81 3.95 -17.43 -3.16
N ARG A 82 3.89 -18.68 -3.59
CA ARG A 82 3.71 -19.05 -5.01
C ARG A 82 2.38 -19.79 -5.16
N THR A 83 1.49 -19.29 -6.01
CA THR A 83 0.24 -19.99 -6.35
C THR A 83 0.49 -21.14 -7.32
N SER A 84 -0.46 -22.06 -7.43
CA SER A 84 -0.47 -23.12 -8.45
C SER A 84 -0.35 -22.59 -9.89
N SER A 85 -0.89 -21.38 -10.15
CA SER A 85 -0.79 -20.68 -11.43
C SER A 85 0.57 -20.02 -11.69
N GLY A 86 1.54 -20.19 -10.79
CA GLY A 86 2.90 -19.63 -10.93
C GLY A 86 3.07 -18.21 -10.39
N GLN A 87 1.99 -17.53 -9.96
CA GLN A 87 2.10 -16.17 -9.44
C GLN A 87 2.87 -16.14 -8.12
N VAL A 88 3.93 -15.33 -8.09
CA VAL A 88 4.73 -15.12 -6.88
C VAL A 88 4.44 -13.74 -6.27
N ARG A 89 4.15 -13.74 -4.97
CA ARG A 89 3.92 -12.52 -4.18
C ARG A 89 4.76 -12.53 -2.92
N TRP A 90 5.36 -11.39 -2.62
CA TRP A 90 5.98 -11.10 -1.34
C TRP A 90 5.01 -10.31 -0.46
N TRP A 91 4.49 -10.94 0.58
CA TRP A 91 3.58 -10.36 1.57
C TRP A 91 4.36 -9.59 2.64
N THR A 92 4.56 -8.30 2.38
CA THR A 92 5.35 -7.39 3.21
C THR A 92 4.57 -6.77 4.36
N TRP A 93 3.25 -6.56 4.17
CA TRP A 93 2.40 -5.82 5.10
C TRP A 93 3.01 -4.47 5.51
N ALA A 94 3.56 -3.75 4.53
CA ALA A 94 4.36 -2.54 4.76
C ALA A 94 3.65 -1.23 4.33
N GLY A 95 2.43 -1.33 3.82
CA GLY A 95 1.75 -0.17 3.26
C GLY A 95 2.32 0.25 1.92
N HIS A 96 1.66 1.24 1.31
CA HIS A 96 1.90 1.59 -0.09
C HIS A 96 3.30 2.12 -0.36
N ARG A 97 3.76 3.07 0.46
CA ARG A 97 5.00 3.84 0.23
C ARG A 97 6.25 2.98 0.36
N ALA A 98 6.31 2.16 1.42
CA ALA A 98 7.39 1.21 1.59
C ALA A 98 7.41 0.18 0.45
N ASN A 99 6.23 -0.35 0.07
CA ASN A 99 6.15 -1.29 -1.05
C ASN A 99 6.52 -0.66 -2.39
N ALA A 100 6.24 0.62 -2.61
CA ALA A 100 6.62 1.34 -3.82
C ALA A 100 8.14 1.50 -3.91
N MET A 101 8.81 1.80 -2.79
CA MET A 101 10.29 1.84 -2.73
C MET A 101 10.90 0.46 -2.98
N LEU A 102 10.39 -0.57 -2.31
CA LEU A 102 10.86 -1.94 -2.49
C LEU A 102 10.67 -2.41 -3.94
N ALA A 103 9.51 -2.16 -4.53
CA ALA A 103 9.24 -2.50 -5.93
C ALA A 103 10.14 -1.71 -6.90
N ALA A 104 10.37 -0.41 -6.65
CA ALA A 104 11.26 0.40 -7.48
C ALA A 104 12.70 -0.10 -7.41
N THR A 105 13.16 -0.47 -6.22
CA THR A 105 14.50 -1.03 -6.00
C THR A 105 14.67 -2.40 -6.67
N LEU A 106 13.62 -3.22 -6.70
CA LEU A 106 13.59 -4.48 -7.43
C LEU A 106 13.48 -4.32 -8.96
N GLY A 107 13.29 -3.10 -9.46
CA GLY A 107 13.03 -2.84 -10.89
C GLY A 107 11.62 -3.26 -11.35
N MET A 108 10.69 -3.50 -10.42
CA MET A 108 9.35 -4.06 -10.67
C MET A 108 8.25 -3.02 -10.89
N VAL A 109 8.60 -1.73 -11.05
CA VAL A 109 7.62 -0.64 -11.28
C VAL A 109 7.52 -0.27 -12.77
N ALA A 110 8.26 -0.94 -13.65
CA ALA A 110 8.37 -0.57 -15.07
C ALA A 110 7.09 -0.79 -15.89
N ALA A 111 6.11 -1.56 -15.40
CA ALA A 111 4.85 -1.80 -16.10
C ALA A 111 3.69 -1.02 -15.44
N PRO A 112 2.95 -0.16 -16.17
CA PRO A 112 1.77 0.55 -15.65
C PRO A 112 0.67 -0.35 -15.06
N ALA A 113 0.69 -1.66 -15.37
CA ALA A 113 -0.24 -2.66 -14.86
C ALA A 113 0.19 -3.28 -13.51
N GLN A 114 1.45 -3.13 -13.09
CA GLN A 114 1.95 -3.61 -11.80
C GLN A 114 1.69 -2.55 -10.73
N ARG A 115 0.42 -2.45 -10.34
CA ARG A 115 0.00 -1.56 -9.26
C ARG A 115 0.55 -2.08 -7.93
N VAL A 116 1.33 -1.24 -7.25
CA VAL A 116 1.86 -1.52 -5.92
C VAL A 116 0.69 -1.71 -4.96
N ASN A 117 0.62 -2.87 -4.32
CA ASN A 117 -0.37 -3.18 -3.30
C ASN A 117 0.18 -2.86 -1.91
N ASP A 118 -0.68 -2.52 -0.96
CA ASP A 118 -0.25 -2.12 0.39
C ASP A 118 0.18 -3.34 1.25
N CYS A 119 -0.30 -4.54 0.92
CA CYS A 119 -0.02 -5.77 1.65
C CYS A 119 1.11 -6.60 1.02
N TRP A 120 1.31 -6.50 -0.30
CA TRP A 120 2.25 -7.35 -1.03
C TRP A 120 2.87 -6.71 -2.26
N ILE A 121 3.96 -7.31 -2.74
CA ILE A 121 4.66 -6.95 -3.99
C ILE A 121 4.68 -8.19 -4.88
N ARG A 122 4.42 -8.03 -6.18
CA ARG A 122 4.58 -9.13 -7.15
C ARG A 122 6.06 -9.33 -7.44
N LEU A 123 6.50 -10.59 -7.46
CA LEU A 123 7.86 -10.97 -7.82
C LEU A 123 7.88 -11.73 -9.17
N PRO A 124 9.06 -11.81 -9.83
CA PRO A 124 9.28 -12.74 -10.94
C PRO A 124 8.97 -14.19 -10.54
N GLU A 125 8.50 -14.98 -11.49
CA GLU A 125 8.01 -16.34 -11.22
C GLU A 125 9.15 -17.32 -10.87
N ASP A 126 10.35 -17.05 -11.38
CA ASP A 126 11.59 -17.80 -11.22
C ASP A 126 12.38 -17.43 -9.95
N VAL A 127 11.87 -16.53 -9.10
CA VAL A 127 12.55 -16.16 -7.87
C VAL A 127 12.74 -17.38 -6.95
N ASP A 128 13.99 -17.61 -6.55
CA ASP A 128 14.38 -18.66 -5.61
C ASP A 128 15.00 -18.09 -4.33
N ARG A 129 15.23 -18.96 -3.34
CA ARG A 129 15.75 -18.57 -2.02
C ARG A 129 17.16 -18.00 -2.05
N ARG A 130 18.01 -18.47 -2.96
CA ARG A 130 19.42 -18.07 -3.04
C ARG A 130 19.52 -16.69 -3.67
N HIS A 131 18.89 -16.51 -4.83
CA HIS A 131 18.80 -15.22 -5.51
C HIS A 131 18.14 -14.19 -4.61
N TRP A 132 17.04 -14.54 -3.94
CA TRP A 132 16.36 -13.64 -3.00
C TRP A 132 17.27 -13.11 -1.88
N LYS A 133 18.09 -13.97 -1.26
CA LYS A 133 19.01 -13.53 -0.21
C LYS A 133 20.04 -12.53 -0.71
N GLN A 134 20.59 -12.75 -1.91
CA GLN A 134 21.52 -11.81 -2.52
C GLN A 134 20.82 -10.49 -2.84
N THR A 135 19.64 -10.55 -3.47
CA THR A 135 18.84 -9.37 -3.79
C THR A 135 18.52 -8.53 -2.55
N VAL A 136 18.08 -9.15 -1.45
CA VAL A 136 17.80 -8.43 -0.21
C VAL A 136 19.05 -7.75 0.36
N ALA A 137 20.21 -8.42 0.32
CA ALA A 137 21.46 -7.83 0.77
C ALA A 137 21.82 -6.58 -0.06
N ASP A 138 21.73 -6.68 -1.39
CA ASP A 138 22.03 -5.57 -2.29
C ASP A 138 21.04 -4.40 -2.10
N MET A 139 19.76 -4.71 -1.89
CA MET A 139 18.71 -3.72 -1.67
C MET A 139 18.92 -2.88 -0.41
N GLN A 140 19.48 -3.44 0.66
CA GLN A 140 19.64 -2.71 1.93
C GLN A 140 20.51 -1.46 1.77
N ASP A 141 21.50 -1.52 0.87
CA ASP A 141 22.42 -0.41 0.59
C ASP A 141 21.97 0.48 -0.59
N GLN A 142 21.03 0.01 -1.40
CA GLN A 142 20.68 0.64 -2.69
C GLN A 142 19.20 0.98 -2.84
N LEU A 143 18.49 1.27 -1.74
CA LEU A 143 17.06 1.64 -1.81
C LEU A 143 16.82 2.83 -2.74
N CYS A 144 15.96 2.62 -3.73
CA CYS A 144 15.56 3.62 -4.70
C CYS A 144 14.29 4.36 -4.25
N LEU A 145 14.20 5.63 -4.61
CA LEU A 145 12.95 6.38 -4.50
C LEU A 145 11.87 5.77 -5.43
N PRO A 146 10.59 5.83 -5.04
CA PRO A 146 9.53 5.29 -5.87
C PRO A 146 9.36 6.14 -7.15
N ASP A 147 8.95 5.49 -8.24
CA ASP A 147 8.57 6.22 -9.44
C ASP A 147 7.24 6.97 -9.22
N VAL A 148 7.08 8.10 -9.92
CA VAL A 148 5.95 9.00 -9.76
C VAL A 148 5.19 9.08 -11.08
N ASP A 149 3.93 8.63 -11.06
CA ASP A 149 3.03 8.79 -12.21
C ASP A 149 2.93 10.27 -12.60
N GLN A 150 3.05 10.58 -13.90
CA GLN A 150 2.87 11.93 -14.43
C GLN A 150 1.52 12.56 -14.02
N ARG A 151 0.48 11.76 -13.80
CA ARG A 151 -0.81 12.23 -13.26
C ARG A 151 -0.67 12.79 -11.85
N ALA A 152 0.16 12.17 -11.00
CA ALA A 152 0.47 12.69 -9.68
C ALA A 152 1.25 14.01 -9.77
N VAL A 153 2.19 14.12 -10.71
CA VAL A 153 2.93 15.37 -10.99
C VAL A 153 1.97 16.50 -11.39
N LYS A 154 1.01 16.23 -12.28
CA LYS A 154 -0.03 17.21 -12.68
C LYS A 154 -0.95 17.60 -11.52
N GLY A 155 -1.17 16.69 -10.58
CA GLY A 155 -1.95 16.93 -9.36
C GLY A 155 -1.19 17.63 -8.24
N LEU A 156 0.12 17.87 -8.38
CA LEU A 156 0.91 18.57 -7.38
C LEU A 156 0.45 20.03 -7.28
N LYS A 157 0.07 20.43 -6.06
CA LYS A 157 -0.26 21.83 -5.78
C LYS A 157 0.95 22.70 -6.11
N PHE A 158 0.75 23.72 -6.94
CA PHE A 158 1.81 24.57 -7.50
C PHE A 158 2.83 23.83 -8.40
N GLY A 159 2.50 22.64 -8.92
CA GLY A 159 3.40 21.89 -9.81
C GLY A 159 3.79 22.66 -11.08
N GLY A 160 2.89 23.51 -11.60
CA GLY A 160 3.18 24.37 -12.75
C GLY A 160 4.20 25.48 -12.49
N THR A 161 4.57 25.76 -11.24
CA THR A 161 5.62 26.73 -10.88
C THR A 161 6.97 26.07 -10.62
N LEU A 162 7.06 24.74 -10.74
CA LEU A 162 8.29 23.98 -10.54
C LEU A 162 8.76 23.39 -11.88
N PRO A 163 10.07 23.41 -12.16
CA PRO A 163 10.65 22.58 -13.22
C PRO A 163 10.21 21.11 -13.07
N PRO A 164 9.91 20.38 -14.16
CA PRO A 164 9.37 19.03 -14.09
C PRO A 164 10.18 18.06 -13.21
N ARG A 165 11.52 18.15 -13.28
CA ARG A 165 12.43 17.33 -12.47
C ARG A 165 12.26 17.57 -10.97
N LEU A 166 12.03 18.82 -10.56
CA LEU A 166 11.83 19.17 -9.14
C LEU A 166 10.44 18.76 -8.65
N ALA A 167 9.41 18.88 -9.50
CA ALA A 167 8.08 18.38 -9.18
C ALA A 167 8.08 16.86 -8.97
N GLN A 168 8.77 16.12 -9.85
CA GLN A 168 8.93 14.67 -9.74
C GLN A 168 9.73 14.29 -8.48
N ALA A 169 10.89 14.91 -8.24
CA ALA A 169 11.72 14.64 -7.06
C ALA A 169 10.99 14.94 -5.74
N THR A 170 10.19 16.02 -5.70
CA THR A 170 9.37 16.38 -4.54
C THR A 170 8.36 15.29 -4.23
N LEU A 171 7.66 14.80 -5.26
CA LEU A 171 6.67 13.72 -5.08
C LEU A 171 7.31 12.39 -4.73
N ALA A 172 8.42 12.04 -5.38
CA ALA A 172 9.16 10.80 -5.09
C ALA A 172 9.60 10.77 -3.63
N THR A 173 10.12 11.90 -3.13
CA THR A 173 10.49 12.07 -1.71
C THR A 173 9.26 12.00 -0.79
N ARG A 174 8.16 12.65 -1.17
CA ARG A 174 6.91 12.63 -0.38
C ARG A 174 6.29 11.23 -0.30
N PHE A 175 6.48 10.39 -1.30
CA PHE A 175 5.99 9.02 -1.33
C PHE A 175 7.00 7.99 -0.87
N ALA A 176 8.21 8.42 -0.49
CA ALA A 176 9.18 7.55 0.11
C ALA A 176 8.77 7.18 1.55
N ASP A 177 9.09 5.96 1.92
CA ASP A 177 9.10 5.45 3.29
C ASP A 177 10.34 4.55 3.46
N LEU A 178 11.48 5.21 3.67
CA LEU A 178 12.78 4.55 3.76
C LEU A 178 12.87 3.67 5.01
N GLU A 179 12.28 4.12 6.12
CA GLU A 179 12.29 3.39 7.38
C GLU A 179 11.46 2.11 7.28
N GLY A 180 10.24 2.20 6.76
CA GLY A 180 9.37 1.04 6.52
C GLY A 180 10.00 0.03 5.57
N ALA A 181 10.60 0.49 4.46
CA ALA A 181 11.29 -0.38 3.52
C ALA A 181 12.50 -1.10 4.17
N ARG A 182 13.32 -0.38 4.93
CA ARG A 182 14.45 -0.97 5.67
C ARG A 182 14.00 -1.94 6.75
N ALA A 183 12.91 -1.65 7.45
CA ALA A 183 12.35 -2.55 8.46
C ALA A 183 11.97 -3.90 7.84
N VAL A 184 11.28 -3.86 6.69
CA VAL A 184 10.87 -5.08 5.95
C VAL A 184 12.07 -5.88 5.46
N LEU A 185 13.12 -5.23 4.95
CA LEU A 185 14.33 -5.92 4.47
C LEU A 185 15.14 -6.60 5.58
N LYS A 186 14.92 -6.23 6.85
CA LYS A 186 15.54 -6.88 8.03
C LYS A 186 14.74 -8.08 8.52
N GLU A 187 13.51 -8.25 8.08
CA GLU A 187 12.67 -9.36 8.50
C GLU A 187 13.06 -10.67 7.84
N SER A 188 12.87 -11.78 8.57
CA SER A 188 13.01 -13.11 7.97
C SER A 188 11.95 -13.33 6.90
N VAL A 189 12.31 -14.06 5.84
CA VAL A 189 11.40 -14.37 4.73
C VAL A 189 11.26 -15.88 4.56
N ARG A 190 10.02 -16.39 4.51
CA ARG A 190 9.74 -17.80 4.24
C ARG A 190 9.02 -17.98 2.92
N PHE A 191 9.46 -18.97 2.14
CA PHE A 191 8.81 -19.37 0.89
C PHE A 191 7.75 -20.44 1.16
N VAL A 192 6.55 -20.23 0.64
CA VAL A 192 5.37 -21.09 0.83
C VAL A 192 4.69 -21.34 -0.53
N GLY A 193 4.31 -22.58 -0.81
CA GLY A 193 3.43 -22.90 -1.94
C GLY A 193 1.98 -22.83 -1.50
N LEU A 194 1.16 -22.10 -2.25
CA LEU A 194 -0.29 -22.03 -2.03
C LEU A 194 -0.97 -22.98 -3.03
N THR A 195 -1.58 -24.03 -2.52
CA THR A 195 -2.50 -24.87 -3.28
C THR A 195 -3.83 -24.13 -3.41
N SER A 196 -4.32 -23.91 -4.63
CA SER A 196 -5.66 -23.35 -4.81
C SER A 196 -6.68 -24.25 -4.13
N SER A 197 -7.44 -23.72 -3.17
CA SER A 197 -8.69 -24.33 -2.71
C SER A 197 -9.79 -24.16 -3.76
#